data_AF-A0A496P1S3-F1
#
_entry.id   AF-A0A496P1S3-F1
#
_cell.length_a   1.000
_cell.length_b   1.000
_cell.length_c   1.000
_cell.angle_alpha   90.00
_cell.angle_beta   90.00
_cell.angle_gamma   90.00
#
_symmetry.space_group_name_H-M   'P 1'
#
loop_
_entity.id
_entity.type
_entity.pdbx_description
1 polymer ?
#
loop_
_entity_poly.entity_id
_entity_poly.type
_entity_poly.pdbx_seq_one_letter_code
_entity_poly.pdbx_strand_id
1 'polypeptide(L)' 'MANQELITKLENTITNIPDFPKEGIQFKDITPIFLNPKLYEEAV' A
#
# COMPACT_ATOMS: atom_id res chain seq x y z
N MET A 1 -13.83 13.87 6.05
CA MET A 1 -12.73 13.21 6.78
C MET A 1 -12.47 11.88 6.10
N ALA A 2 -11.22 11.48 5.90
CA ALA A 2 -10.94 10.17 5.33
C ALA A 2 -11.38 9.07 6.31
N ASN A 3 -11.85 7.94 5.79
CA ASN A 3 -12.27 6.80 6.61
C ASN A 3 -11.03 6.20 7.30
N GLN A 4 -10.95 6.33 8.63
CA GLN A 4 -9.81 5.86 9.41
C GLN A 4 -9.57 4.35 9.28
N GLU A 5 -10.64 3.56 9.13
CA GLU A 5 -10.53 2.11 8.95
C GLU A 5 -9.89 1.77 7.59
N LEU A 6 -10.27 2.48 6.53
CA LEU A 6 -9.71 2.30 5.20
C LEU A 6 -8.22 2.66 5.17
N ILE A 7 -7.82 3.76 5.82
CA ILE A 7 -6.41 4.15 5.93
C ILE A 7 -5.60 3.02 6.57
N THR A 8 -6.05 2.50 7.71
CA THR A 8 -5.36 1.41 8.41
C THR A 8 -5.26 0.14 7.54
N LYS A 9 -6.31 -0.20 6.79
CA LYS A 9 -6.28 -1.35 5.86
C LYS A 9 -5.25 -1.16 4.74
N LEU A 10 -5.19 0.04 4.15
CA LEU A 10 -4.24 0.37 3.09
C LEU A 10 -2.79 0.31 3.62
N GLU A 11 -2.51 0.95 4.76
CA GLU A 11 -1.18 0.94 5.38
C GLU A 11 -0.69 -0.47 5.69
N ASN A 12 -1.57 -1.34 6.19
CA ASN A 12 -1.25 -2.75 6.48
C ASN A 12 -1.01 -3.59 5.21
N THR A 13 -1.45 -3.13 4.05
CA THR A 13 -1.29 -3.83 2.77
C THR A 13 0.00 -3.41 2.05
N ILE A 14 0.56 -2.23 2.37
CA ILE A 14 1.77 -1.71 1.74
C ILE A 14 2.99 -2.46 2.25
N THR A 15 3.79 -3.00 1.32
CA THR A 15 5.04 -3.69 1.64
C THR A 15 6.23 -2.74 1.49
N ASN A 16 7.22 -2.87 2.36
CA ASN A 16 8.46 -2.10 2.28
C ASN A 16 9.57 -2.92 1.64
N ILE A 17 10.22 -2.36 0.62
CA ILE A 17 11.37 -2.97 -0.05
C ILE A 17 12.57 -2.05 0.11
N PRO A 18 13.59 -2.44 0.91
CA PRO A 18 14.79 -1.63 1.08
C PRO A 18 15.68 -1.65 -0.16
N ASP A 19 16.42 -0.57 -0.34
CA ASP A 19 17.45 -0.37 -1.36
C ASP A 19 16.97 -0.60 -2.80
N PHE A 20 15.70 -0.30 -3.07
CA PHE A 20 15.07 -0.47 -4.37
C PHE A 20 14.56 0.85 -4.97
N PRO A 21 14.81 1.13 -6.26
CA PRO A 21 15.66 0.38 -7.19
C PRO A 21 17.16 0.65 -7.01
N LYS A 22 17.53 1.50 -6.05
CA LYS A 22 18.92 1.90 -5.73
C LYS A 22 19.10 1.92 -4.22
N GLU A 23 20.33 1.72 -3.78
CA GLU A 23 20.74 1.80 -2.37
C GLU A 23 20.31 3.13 -1.72
N GLY A 24 19.84 3.05 -0.48
CA GLY A 24 19.34 4.18 0.29
C GLY A 24 17.87 4.53 0.09
N ILE A 25 17.13 3.82 -0.78
CA ILE A 25 15.70 4.05 -1.04
C ILE A 25 14.85 2.98 -0.37
N GLN A 26 13.87 3.39 0.44
CA GLN A 26 12.82 2.50 0.95
C GLN A 26 11.59 2.57 0.04
N PHE A 27 11.47 1.62 -0.89
CA PHE A 27 10.34 1.56 -1.81
C PHE A 27 9.08 1.05 -1.10
N LYS A 28 7.96 1.71 -1.37
CA LYS A 28 6.62 1.33 -0.89
C LYS A 28 5.90 0.59 -2.00
N ASP A 29 5.88 -0.74 -1.91
CA ASP A 29 5.16 -1.56 -2.85
C ASP A 29 3.66 -1.55 -2.52
N ILE A 30 2.89 -0.90 -3.40
CA ILE A 30 1.43 -0.83 -3.34
C ILE A 30 0.76 -1.90 -4.21
N THR A 31 1.52 -2.71 -4.96
CA THR A 31 0.95 -3.72 -5.86
C THR A 31 -0.01 -4.71 -5.17
N PRO A 32 0.15 -5.09 -3.87
CA PRO A 32 -0.81 -5.96 -3.20
C PRO A 32 -2.23 -5.38 -3.09
N ILE A 33 -2.40 -4.06 -3.14
CA ILE A 33 -3.73 -3.42 -3.13
C ILE A 33 -4.53 -3.82 -4.38
N PHE A 34 -3.88 -3.87 -5.54
CA PHE A 34 -4.53 -4.21 -6.80
C PHE A 34 -4.87 -5.71 -6.91
N LEU A 35 -4.22 -6.55 -6.11
CA LEU A 35 -4.52 -7.98 -6.04
C LEU A 35 -5.75 -8.29 -5.18
N ASN A 36 -6.28 -7.30 -4.45
CA ASN A 36 -7.49 -7.41 -3.65
C ASN A 36 -8.60 -6.54 -4.25
N PRO A 37 -9.50 -7.12 -5.07
CA PRO A 37 -10.54 -6.35 -5.77
C PRO A 37 -11.41 -5.51 -4.84
N LYS A 38 -11.75 -6.04 -3.66
CA LYS A 38 -12.56 -5.32 -2.67
C LYS A 38 -11.81 -4.12 -2.09
N LEU A 39 -10.55 -4.31 -1.70
CA LEU A 39 -9.74 -3.21 -1.16
C LEU A 39 -9.45 -2.16 -2.22
N TYR A 40 -9.25 -2.57 -3.48
CA TYR A 40 -9.12 -1.67 -4.61
C TYR A 40 -10.39 -0.84 -4.77
N GLU A 41 -11.57 -1.46 -4.85
CA GLU A 41 -12.86 -0.76 -4.93
C GLU A 41 -13.10 0.19 -3.75
N GLU A 42 -12.69 -0.16 -2.53
CA GLU A 42 -12.81 0.73 -1.36
C GLU A 42 -11.91 1.97 -1.47
N ALA A 43 -10.83 1.93 -2.27
CA ALA A 43 -9.81 2.97 -2.34
C ALA A 43 -9.99 4.00 -3.49
N VAL A 44 -10.83 3.70 -4.48
CA VAL A 44 -11.12 4.57 -5.65
C VAL A 44 -12.42 5.34 -5.48
#